data_AF-A0A819P854-F1
#
_entry.id   AF-A0A819P854-F1
#
_cell.length_a   1.000
_cell.length_b   1.000
_cell.length_c   1.000
_cell.angle_alpha   90.00
_cell.angle_beta   90.00
_cell.angle_gamma   90.00
#
_symmetry.space_group_name_H-M   'P 1'
#
loop_
_entity.id
_entity.type
_entity.pdbx_description
1 polymer ?
#
loop_
_entity_poly.entity_id
_entity_poly.type
_entity_poly.pdbx_seq_one_letter_code
_entity_poly.pdbx_strand_id
1 'polypeptide(L)'
;MTTNYENDTCSDPFNPIDNRLENECLATSKGKNGLFPARFCVKISGTIVDVDRNVNRSLLHKSLYLRTCIIDNIMDSTRSSDSTGNFRLKNFNQIKGVRMQGTITLCSHDGCNQANLLTTNSITILFFVFFFLAYRFE
;
A
#
# COMPACT_ATOMS: atom_id res chain seq x y z
N MET A 1 -5.33 -8.17 5.57
CA MET A 1 -6.32 -7.96 4.49
C MET A 1 -7.44 -7.09 5.04
N THR A 2 -7.63 -5.86 4.55
CA THR A 2 -8.71 -4.98 5.03
C THR A 2 -9.50 -4.45 3.83
N THR A 3 -10.80 -4.75 3.82
CA THR A 3 -11.77 -4.37 2.78
C THR A 3 -12.90 -3.50 3.36
N ASN A 4 -12.64 -2.74 4.43
CA ASN A 4 -13.65 -1.84 4.96
C ASN A 4 -13.44 -0.43 4.40
N TYR A 5 -14.17 -0.14 3.32
CA TYR A 5 -14.16 1.15 2.63
C TYR A 5 -14.75 2.30 3.47
N GLU A 6 -15.57 2.01 4.49
CA GLU A 6 -16.34 3.03 5.21
C GLU A 6 -15.66 3.57 6.48
N ASN A 7 -14.53 2.99 6.91
CA ASN A 7 -13.85 3.39 8.15
C ASN A 7 -12.38 3.80 7.93
N ASP A 8 -12.11 4.44 6.79
CA ASP A 8 -10.77 4.76 6.27
C ASP A 8 -10.29 6.15 6.77
N THR A 9 -9.93 6.26 8.06
CA THR A 9 -9.32 7.50 8.60
C THR A 9 -7.86 7.70 8.14
N CYS A 10 -7.26 6.68 7.53
CA CYS A 10 -6.00 6.75 6.78
C CYS A 10 -6.23 6.08 5.43
N SER A 11 -5.63 6.59 4.35
CA SER A 11 -5.71 6.02 2.99
C SER A 11 -5.07 4.62 2.83
N ASP A 12 -5.05 3.82 3.88
CA ASP A 12 -4.80 2.38 3.92
C ASP A 12 -5.33 1.94 5.30
N PRO A 13 -6.47 1.22 5.38
CA PRO A 13 -7.13 0.92 6.65
C PRO A 13 -6.36 -0.12 7.48
N PHE A 14 -5.17 -0.52 7.04
CA PHE A 14 -4.28 -1.35 7.82
C PHE A 14 -3.76 -0.58 9.04
N ASN A 15 -4.47 -0.72 10.15
CA ASN A 15 -3.96 -0.42 11.47
C ASN A 15 -3.23 -1.66 12.01
N PRO A 16 -1.93 -1.59 12.36
CA PRO A 16 -1.19 -2.72 12.94
C PRO A 16 -1.71 -3.14 14.33
N ILE A 17 -2.54 -2.32 14.99
CA ILE A 17 -3.24 -2.68 16.23
C ILE A 17 -4.41 -3.63 15.93
N ASP A 18 -5.17 -3.36 14.85
CA ASP A 18 -6.35 -4.14 14.47
C ASP A 18 -6.00 -5.30 13.53
N ASN A 19 -4.86 -5.23 12.84
CA ASN A 19 -4.40 -6.21 11.87
C ASN A 19 -2.97 -6.63 12.18
N ARG A 20 -2.74 -7.95 12.26
CA ARG A 20 -1.40 -8.47 12.48
C ARG A 20 -0.56 -8.29 11.21
N LEU A 21 0.63 -7.71 11.37
CA LEU A 21 1.67 -7.76 10.36
C LEU A 21 2.00 -9.24 10.09
N GLU A 22 1.85 -9.67 8.84
CA GLU A 22 2.25 -11.02 8.46
C GLU A 22 3.77 -11.05 8.25
N ASN A 23 4.47 -11.53 9.26
CA ASN A 23 5.84 -12.00 9.13
C ASN A 23 5.79 -13.46 8.67
N GLU A 24 6.58 -13.83 7.65
CA GLU A 24 6.68 -15.21 7.13
C GLU A 24 5.42 -15.74 6.42
N CYS A 25 4.74 -14.89 5.66
CA CYS A 25 3.60 -15.28 4.85
C CYS A 25 3.95 -16.37 3.81
N LEU A 26 2.99 -17.25 3.55
CA LEU A 26 3.10 -18.28 2.53
C LEU A 26 2.33 -17.89 1.27
N ALA A 27 2.86 -18.22 0.10
CA ALA A 27 2.22 -17.95 -1.17
C ALA A 27 2.25 -19.16 -2.11
N THR A 28 1.41 -19.16 -3.13
CA THR A 28 1.43 -20.16 -4.20
C THR A 28 2.45 -19.79 -5.26
N SER A 29 3.12 -20.79 -5.84
CA SER A 29 4.03 -20.59 -6.98
C SER A 29 3.43 -21.18 -8.23
N LYS A 30 3.54 -20.46 -9.35
CA LYS A 30 2.97 -20.90 -10.63
C LYS A 30 3.58 -22.26 -11.03
N GLY A 31 2.72 -23.26 -11.20
CA GLY A 31 3.13 -24.61 -11.62
C GLY A 31 3.65 -25.50 -10.49
N LYS A 32 3.52 -25.09 -9.22
CA LYS A 32 3.84 -25.93 -8.06
C LYS A 32 2.63 -26.11 -7.16
N ASN A 33 2.45 -27.33 -6.66
CA ASN A 33 1.40 -27.64 -5.68
C ASN A 33 1.92 -27.34 -4.26
N GLY A 34 1.11 -26.63 -3.49
CA GLY A 34 1.42 -26.27 -2.11
C GLY A 34 1.71 -24.78 -1.92
N LEU A 35 2.01 -24.45 -0.67
CA LEU A 35 2.34 -23.11 -0.19
C LEU A 35 3.82 -23.05 0.13
N PHE A 36 4.50 -21.98 -0.27
CA PHE A 36 5.93 -21.81 -0.06
C PHE A 36 6.21 -20.47 0.65
N PRO A 37 7.33 -20.37 1.36
CA PRO A 37 7.76 -19.11 1.97
C PRO A 37 7.82 -18.00 0.92
N ALA A 38 6.99 -16.98 1.10
CA ALA A 38 7.01 -15.82 0.23
C ALA A 38 8.31 -15.03 0.47
N ARG A 39 8.79 -14.38 -0.60
CA ARG A 39 10.02 -13.58 -0.56
C ARG A 39 9.75 -12.09 -0.65
N PHE A 40 8.56 -11.72 -1.12
CA PHE A 40 8.18 -10.35 -1.33
C PHE A 40 6.72 -10.12 -0.91
N CYS A 41 6.46 -8.91 -0.43
CA CYS A 41 5.13 -8.38 -0.18
C CYS A 41 4.77 -7.40 -1.31
N VAL A 42 3.55 -7.51 -1.82
CA VAL A 42 2.98 -6.59 -2.81
C VAL A 42 1.84 -5.84 -2.17
N LYS A 43 1.90 -4.52 -2.25
CA LYS A 43 0.77 -3.63 -1.98
C LYS A 43 0.28 -3.02 -3.30
N ILE A 44 -1.02 -3.06 -3.53
CA ILE A 44 -1.68 -2.37 -4.64
C ILE A 44 -2.64 -1.36 -4.02
N SER A 45 -2.48 -0.09 -4.36
CA SER A 45 -3.34 0.99 -3.89
C SER A 45 -3.84 1.81 -5.07
N GLY A 46 -5.15 2.02 -5.16
CA GLY A 46 -5.70 2.80 -6.27
C GLY A 46 -7.21 2.94 -6.20
N THR A 47 -7.76 3.59 -7.23
CA THR A 47 -9.19 3.87 -7.35
C THR A 47 -9.80 2.98 -8.42
N ILE A 48 -10.99 2.43 -8.14
CA ILE A 48 -11.74 1.64 -9.12
C ILE A 48 -12.31 2.60 -10.18
N VAL A 49 -11.85 2.45 -11.42
CA VAL A 49 -12.24 3.29 -12.56
C VAL A 49 -13.30 2.64 -13.43
N ASP A 50 -13.42 1.32 -13.40
CA ASP A 50 -14.43 0.58 -14.17
C ASP A 50 -14.71 -0.79 -13.52
N VAL A 51 -15.90 -1.34 -13.77
CA VAL A 51 -16.33 -2.65 -13.27
C VAL A 51 -17.01 -3.45 -14.38
N ASP A 52 -16.84 -4.76 -14.36
CA ASP A 52 -17.51 -5.67 -15.29
C ASP A 52 -19.04 -5.64 -15.08
N ARG A 53 -19.79 -6.02 -16.12
CA ARG A 53 -21.26 -5.91 -16.16
C ARG A 53 -21.99 -6.61 -15.00
N ASN A 54 -21.39 -7.66 -14.45
CA ASN A 54 -21.98 -8.51 -13.41
C ASN A 54 -21.54 -8.11 -11.99
N VAL A 55 -20.84 -6.98 -11.85
CA VAL A 55 -20.27 -6.49 -10.59
C VAL A 55 -21.06 -5.28 -10.12
N ASN A 56 -21.18 -5.12 -8.80
CA ASN A 56 -21.87 -3.97 -8.22
C ASN A 56 -21.18 -2.65 -8.60
N ARG A 57 -21.89 -1.78 -9.34
CA ARG A 57 -21.40 -0.46 -9.76
C ARG A 57 -21.19 0.52 -8.60
N SER A 58 -21.72 0.23 -7.41
CA SER A 58 -21.43 1.03 -6.21
C SER A 58 -19.95 1.02 -5.81
N LEU A 59 -19.15 0.13 -6.40
CA LEU A 59 -17.70 0.07 -6.21
C LEU A 59 -16.93 1.11 -7.05
N LEU A 60 -17.56 1.77 -8.04
CA LEU A 60 -16.89 2.79 -8.84
C LEU A 60 -16.43 3.98 -7.99
N HIS A 61 -15.27 4.54 -8.33
CA HIS A 61 -14.61 5.64 -7.63
C HIS A 61 -14.22 5.33 -6.18
N LYS A 62 -14.38 4.08 -5.73
CA LYS A 62 -13.89 3.66 -4.41
C LYS A 62 -12.40 3.38 -4.45
N SER A 63 -11.68 3.86 -3.43
CA SER A 63 -10.31 3.45 -3.13
C SER A 63 -10.28 1.97 -2.72
N LEU A 64 -9.32 1.23 -3.25
CA LEU A 64 -9.07 -0.17 -2.92
C LEU A 64 -7.59 -0.35 -2.58
N TYR A 65 -7.35 -0.96 -1.42
CA TYR A 65 -6.03 -1.32 -0.94
C TYR A 65 -5.93 -2.83 -0.82
N LEU A 66 -4.96 -3.39 -1.51
CA LEU A 66 -4.70 -4.82 -1.56
C LEU A 66 -3.29 -5.08 -1.07
N ARG A 67 -3.14 -6.02 -0.13
CA ARG A 67 -1.86 -6.55 0.33
C ARG A 67 -1.83 -8.06 0.14
N THR A 68 -0.76 -8.57 -0.44
CA THR A 68 -0.53 -10.01 -0.60
C THR A 68 0.96 -10.31 -0.64
N CYS A 69 1.31 -11.57 -0.43
CA CYS A 69 2.68 -12.05 -0.51
C CYS A 69 2.89 -12.89 -1.76
N ILE A 70 4.08 -12.78 -2.34
CA ILE A 70 4.46 -13.51 -3.54
C ILE A 70 5.87 -14.08 -3.41
N ILE A 71 6.13 -15.14 -4.18
CA ILE A 71 7.45 -15.81 -4.20
C ILE A 71 8.35 -15.18 -5.26
N ASP A 72 7.78 -14.93 -6.44
CA ASP A 72 8.52 -14.45 -7.61
C ASP A 72 8.55 -12.93 -7.61
N ASN A 73 9.65 -12.33 -8.06
CA ASN A 73 9.70 -10.90 -8.25
C ASN A 73 8.89 -10.52 -9.51
N ILE A 74 7.88 -9.68 -9.36
CA ILE A 74 7.03 -9.19 -10.46
C ILE A 74 7.50 -7.84 -11.01
N MET A 75 8.52 -7.24 -10.42
CA MET A 75 9.11 -5.97 -10.86
C MET A 75 10.55 -6.19 -11.31
N ASP A 76 11.03 -5.33 -12.19
CA ASP A 76 12.39 -5.43 -12.76
C ASP A 76 13.49 -5.18 -11.70
N SER A 77 13.12 -4.58 -10.57
CA SER A 77 14.01 -4.26 -9.46
C SER A 77 13.81 -5.20 -8.27
N THR A 78 14.91 -5.58 -7.63
CA THR A 78 14.96 -6.36 -6.38
C THR A 78 14.83 -5.51 -5.10
N ARG A 79 14.63 -4.20 -5.25
CA ARG A 79 14.44 -3.23 -4.17
C ARG A 79 13.07 -2.60 -4.26
N SER A 80 12.56 -2.11 -3.12
CA SER A 80 11.23 -1.54 -3.02
C SER A 80 10.98 -0.51 -4.13
N SER A 81 10.05 -0.82 -5.01
CA SER A 81 9.79 -0.03 -6.20
C SER A 81 8.30 0.12 -6.39
N ASP A 82 7.95 1.32 -6.84
CA ASP A 82 6.58 1.69 -7.13
C ASP A 82 6.40 1.76 -8.64
N SER A 83 5.32 1.15 -9.13
CA SER A 83 4.91 1.26 -10.52
C SER A 83 3.46 1.69 -10.55
N THR A 84 3.21 2.86 -11.13
CA THR A 84 1.87 3.39 -11.35
C THR A 84 1.31 2.86 -12.66
N GLY A 85 0.04 2.48 -12.70
CA GLY A 85 -0.60 1.96 -13.89
C GLY A 85 -2.08 1.64 -13.74
N ASN A 86 -2.62 1.04 -14.79
CA ASN A 86 -3.98 0.51 -14.83
C ASN A 86 -3.94 -1.00 -14.67
N PHE A 87 -4.69 -1.53 -13.70
CA PHE A 87 -4.70 -2.94 -13.37
C PHE A 87 -6.11 -3.50 -13.45
N ARG A 88 -6.22 -4.75 -13.90
CA ARG A 88 -7.48 -5.50 -13.89
C ARG A 88 -7.39 -6.63 -12.88
N LEU A 89 -8.21 -6.54 -11.85
CA LEU A 89 -8.35 -7.59 -10.83
C LEU A 89 -9.33 -8.65 -11.33
N LYS A 90 -8.81 -9.81 -11.74
CA LYS A 90 -9.63 -10.91 -12.25
C LYS A 90 -10.22 -11.79 -11.14
N ASN A 91 -9.41 -12.17 -10.15
CA ASN A 91 -9.84 -13.11 -9.11
C ASN A 91 -9.16 -12.77 -7.78
N PHE A 92 -9.70 -11.77 -7.09
CA PHE A 92 -9.20 -11.38 -5.77
C PHE A 92 -10.32 -11.50 -4.72
N ASN A 93 -10.37 -12.65 -4.04
CA ASN A 93 -11.42 -12.97 -3.07
C ASN A 93 -12.84 -12.70 -3.60
N GLN A 94 -13.58 -11.81 -2.91
CA GLN A 94 -14.94 -11.41 -3.24
C GLN A 94 -15.00 -10.27 -4.28
N ILE A 95 -13.86 -9.64 -4.58
CA ILE A 95 -13.79 -8.54 -5.55
C ILE A 95 -13.26 -9.11 -6.88
N LYS A 96 -14.15 -9.20 -7.87
CA LYS A 96 -13.83 -9.72 -9.20
C LYS A 96 -14.28 -8.72 -10.26
N GLY A 97 -13.54 -8.67 -11.36
CA GLY A 97 -13.93 -7.89 -12.53
C GLY A 97 -13.86 -6.38 -12.33
N VAL A 98 -12.99 -5.89 -11.46
CA VAL A 98 -12.75 -4.45 -11.30
C VAL A 98 -11.49 -4.02 -12.04
N ARG A 99 -11.54 -2.84 -12.65
CA ARG A 99 -10.38 -2.14 -13.22
C ARG A 99 -10.06 -0.98 -12.31
N MET A 100 -8.79 -0.84 -11.99
CA MET A 100 -8.29 0.17 -11.08
C MET A 100 -7.12 0.93 -11.70
N GLN A 101 -7.00 2.18 -11.33
CA GLN A 101 -5.83 3.02 -11.60
C GLN A 101 -5.13 3.28 -10.28
N GLY A 102 -3.83 3.00 -10.19
CA GLY A 102 -3.12 3.11 -8.93
C GLY A 102 -1.65 2.76 -9.03
N THR A 103 -1.06 2.41 -7.89
CA THR A 103 0.35 2.06 -7.73
C THR A 103 0.49 0.66 -7.17
N ILE A 104 1.41 -0.12 -7.75
CA ILE A 104 1.93 -1.37 -7.19
C ILE A 104 3.25 -1.06 -6.51
N THR A 105 3.35 -1.42 -5.24
CA THR A 105 4.54 -1.28 -4.40
C THR A 105 5.02 -2.68 -4.01
N LEU A 106 6.25 -3.02 -4.36
CA LEU A 106 6.91 -4.25 -3.92
C LEU A 106 7.81 -3.96 -2.73
N CYS A 107 7.83 -4.83 -1.72
CA CYS A 107 8.64 -4.67 -0.51
C CYS A 107 9.09 -6.01 0.06
N SER A 108 10.04 -5.97 0.99
CA SER A 108 10.48 -7.16 1.73
C SER A 108 9.63 -7.48 2.96
N HIS A 109 8.75 -6.57 3.40
CA HIS A 109 7.92 -6.72 4.61
C HIS A 109 6.55 -6.07 4.43
N ASP A 110 5.52 -6.58 5.11
CA ASP A 110 4.12 -6.09 5.08
C ASP A 110 3.93 -4.81 5.90
N GLY A 111 4.64 -3.73 5.55
CA GLY A 111 4.58 -2.47 6.30
C GLY A 111 5.32 -1.29 5.66
N CYS A 112 5.71 -1.43 4.41
CA CYS A 112 6.56 -0.47 3.70
C CYS A 112 5.82 0.77 3.17
N ASN A 113 4.83 1.26 3.90
CA ASN A 113 4.19 2.52 3.55
C ASN A 113 5.27 3.59 3.40
N GLN A 114 5.32 4.25 2.26
CA GLN A 114 6.24 5.36 2.07
C GLN A 114 5.88 6.44 3.08
N ALA A 115 6.80 6.70 4.01
CA ALA A 115 6.76 7.93 4.77
C ALA A 115 7.10 9.04 3.78
N ASN A 116 6.17 10.00 3.61
CA ASN A 116 6.54 11.25 2.96
C ASN A 116 7.66 11.87 3.81
N LEU A 117 8.85 11.99 3.23
CA LEU A 117 9.91 12.79 3.83
C LEU A 117 9.39 14.23 3.88
N LEU A 118 8.95 14.64 5.06
CA LEU A 118 8.73 16.05 5.35
C LEU A 118 10.08 16.73 5.19
N THR A 119 10.26 17.45 4.08
CA THR A 119 11.41 18.33 3.88
C THR A 119 11.32 19.43 4.93
N THR A 120 11.99 19.22 6.05
CA THR A 120 12.12 20.22 7.10
C THR A 120 12.95 21.37 6.54
N ASN A 121 12.31 22.52 6.35
CA ASN A 121 12.99 23.70 5.87
C ASN A 121 13.92 24.20 6.98
N SER A 122 15.23 24.00 6.83
CA SER A 122 16.21 24.30 7.89
C SER A 122 16.14 25.74 8.38
N ILE A 123 15.63 26.66 7.55
CA ILE A 123 15.43 28.07 7.89
C ILE A 123 14.38 28.25 8.98
N THR A 124 13.29 27.47 9.01
CA THR A 124 12.26 27.61 10.05
C THR A 124 12.77 27.15 11.40
N ILE A 125 13.55 26.06 11.44
CA ILE A 125 14.20 25.59 12.67
C ILE A 125 15.17 26.65 13.20
N LEU A 126 15.96 27.26 12.31
CA LEU A 126 16.94 28.30 12.69
C LEU A 126 16.24 29.55 13.24
N PHE A 127 15.10 29.94 12.67
CA PHE A 127 14.30 31.06 13.17
C PHE A 127 13.73 30.78 14.57
N PHE A 128 13.19 29.57 14.81
CA PHE A 128 12.72 29.18 16.15
C PHE A 128 13.86 29.16 17.16
N VAL A 129 15.02 28.60 16.81
CA VAL A 129 16.20 28.58 17.71
C VAL A 129 16.68 30.00 18.02
N PHE A 130 16.74 30.89 17.03
CA PHE A 130 17.13 32.28 17.24
C PHE A 130 16.14 33.03 18.13
N PHE A 131 14.83 32.83 17.91
CA PHE A 131 13.79 33.41 18.75
C PHE A 131 13.90 32.96 20.21
N PHE A 132 14.13 31.66 20.45
CA PHE A 132 14.34 31.13 21.80
C PHE A 132 15.63 31.62 22.47
N LEU A 133 16.70 31.84 21.71
CA LEU A 133 17.94 32.42 22.23
C LEU A 133 17.79 33.91 22.55
N ALA A 134 17.07 34.67 21.73
CA ALA A 134 16.78 36.08 21.97
C ALA A 134 15.92 36.28 23.23
N TYR A 135 14.87 35.47 23.40
CA TYR A 135 14.00 35.50 24.59
C TYR A 135 14.69 35.09 25.91
N ARG A 136 15.88 34.50 25.85
CA ARG A 136 16.67 34.11 27.04
C ARG A 136 17.62 35.22 27.51
N PHE A 137 17.81 36.27 26.72
CA PHE A 137 18.75 37.37 26.98
C PHE A 137 18.09 38.69 27.40
N GLU A 138 16.75 38.72 27.48
CA GLU A 138 15.95 39.73 28.19
C GLU A 138 15.42 39.14 29.51
#